data_AF-A0A5U6M286-F1
#
_entry.id   AF-A0A5U6M286-F1
#
_cell.length_a   1.000
_cell.length_b   1.000
_cell.length_c   1.000
_cell.angle_alpha   90.00
_cell.angle_beta   90.00
_cell.angle_gamma   90.00
#
_symmetry.space_group_name_H-M   'P 1'
#
loop_
_entity.id
_entity.type
_entity.pdbx_description
1 polymer ?
#
loop_
_entity_poly.entity_id
_entity_poly.type
_entity_poly.pdbx_seq_one_letter_code
_entity_poly.pdbx_strand_id
1 'polypeptide(L)'
;MSYDWFNNVYEDDYDSEYNQFTDQDDEDINQRTDNFINEKMKIFISTLKTDSVIDRTCFKLFSEIINESINENINTVRVFDSFISYIEADASKVINVIFQKIMNKTAYLDCFGKVVSYQILIEQIEFVCSVNSFKFSHNVVENIASYIWFKNNAPVEYKADELLNVIKKSVLHYCLRPYLEYIKHAYSSFIAKRQTMEIKKEYMTAPETKKGRTSKVRAEFYDRVIHITAKTLEARPNISTYSLADKLSKYFGVRPSRETLANWIKAYRSENKIEAVEPYDKEKFTLLGIDI
;
A
#
# COMPACT_ATOMS: atom_id res chain seq x y z
N MET A 1 -15.83 14.47 -10.42
CA MET A 1 -16.45 14.19 -9.10
C MET A 1 -15.30 14.25 -8.11
N SER A 2 -15.36 15.16 -7.12
CA SER A 2 -14.41 15.14 -5.99
C SER A 2 -14.59 13.81 -5.28
N TYR A 3 -13.53 13.02 -5.23
CA TYR A 3 -13.52 11.77 -4.52
C TYR A 3 -13.27 12.08 -3.03
N ASP A 4 -14.34 12.35 -2.28
CA ASP A 4 -14.34 12.78 -0.87
C ASP A 4 -13.64 11.79 0.11
N TRP A 5 -13.10 10.68 -0.37
CA TRP A 5 -12.40 9.69 0.45
C TRP A 5 -10.96 10.07 0.81
N PHE A 6 -10.35 11.03 0.11
CA PHE A 6 -9.01 11.54 0.46
C PHE A 6 -9.05 12.52 1.64
N ASN A 7 -10.15 13.24 1.84
CA ASN A 7 -10.26 14.24 2.92
C ASN A 7 -10.25 13.61 4.32
N ASN A 8 -10.73 12.37 4.49
CA ASN A 8 -10.74 11.67 5.78
C ASN A 8 -9.35 11.18 6.24
N VAL A 9 -8.28 11.37 5.46
CA VAL A 9 -6.90 11.00 5.84
C VAL A 9 -6.09 12.23 6.28
N TYR A 10 -6.63 13.44 6.10
CA TYR A 10 -5.94 14.71 6.35
C TYR A 10 -6.50 15.52 7.53
N GLU A 11 -7.51 15.02 8.24
CA GLU A 11 -7.96 15.63 9.50
C GLU A 11 -7.14 15.08 10.67
N ASP A 12 -5.94 15.64 10.86
CA ASP A 12 -5.30 15.71 12.19
C ASP A 12 -4.39 16.96 12.21
N ASP A 13 -4.89 17.98 12.90
CA ASP A 13 -4.21 19.09 13.58
C ASP A 13 -2.93 19.68 12.96
N TYR A 14 -3.10 20.78 12.23
CA TYR A 14 -2.05 21.80 12.10
C TYR A 14 -2.59 23.17 12.51
N ASP A 15 -2.31 23.55 13.76
CA ASP A 15 -2.26 24.94 14.19
C ASP A 15 -1.21 25.68 13.34
N SER A 16 -1.66 26.54 12.44
CA SER A 16 -0.80 27.30 11.53
C SER A 16 -0.43 28.67 12.11
N GLU A 17 0.77 28.78 12.66
CA GLU A 17 1.51 30.05 12.68
C GLU A 17 2.78 29.93 11.81
N TYR A 18 2.88 30.84 10.82
CA TYR A 18 4.06 31.26 10.06
C TYR A 18 4.74 30.29 9.06
N ASN A 19 4.68 30.61 7.75
CA ASN A 19 5.72 31.41 7.04
C ASN A 19 5.49 31.50 5.52
N GLN A 20 5.71 32.70 4.98
CA GLN A 20 5.65 33.11 3.55
C GLN A 20 6.79 32.52 2.67
N PHE A 21 7.12 31.23 2.81
CA PHE A 21 8.15 30.55 2.02
C PHE A 21 7.58 29.58 0.96
N THR A 22 6.26 29.53 0.79
CA THR A 22 5.54 28.43 0.11
C THR A 22 5.36 28.57 -1.40
N ASP A 23 5.33 29.79 -1.95
CA ASP A 23 4.76 29.97 -3.30
C ASP A 23 5.69 29.53 -4.46
N GLN A 24 7.02 29.58 -4.30
CA GLN A 24 7.97 29.17 -5.35
C GLN A 24 8.23 27.66 -5.40
N ASP A 25 8.28 26.99 -4.25
CA ASP A 25 8.47 25.55 -4.17
C ASP A 25 7.23 24.79 -4.67
N ASP A 26 6.03 25.33 -4.42
CA ASP A 26 4.78 24.78 -4.93
C ASP A 26 4.66 24.94 -6.46
N GLU A 27 5.15 26.04 -7.03
CA GLU A 27 5.13 26.26 -8.49
C GLU A 27 6.08 25.30 -9.23
N ASP A 28 7.29 25.04 -8.70
CA ASP A 28 8.22 24.03 -9.25
C ASP A 28 7.65 22.61 -9.14
N ILE A 29 7.09 22.23 -7.99
CA ILE A 29 6.46 20.92 -7.80
C ILE A 29 5.28 20.74 -8.75
N ASN A 30 4.46 21.77 -8.96
CA ASN A 30 3.34 21.71 -9.88
C ASN A 30 3.80 21.56 -11.34
N GLN A 31 4.80 22.34 -11.77
CA GLN A 31 5.37 22.24 -13.12
C GLN A 31 5.99 20.87 -13.38
N ARG A 32 6.75 20.34 -12.41
CA ARG A 32 7.33 18.99 -12.47
C ARG A 32 6.25 17.91 -12.53
N THR A 33 5.18 18.06 -11.75
CA THR A 33 4.04 17.15 -11.77
C THR A 33 3.35 17.16 -13.14
N ASP A 34 3.14 18.32 -13.75
CA ASP A 34 2.53 18.42 -15.07
C ASP A 34 3.38 17.80 -16.18
N ASN A 35 4.69 18.02 -16.14
CA ASN A 35 5.61 17.38 -17.08
C ASN A 35 5.58 15.85 -16.92
N PHE A 36 5.62 15.37 -15.68
CA PHE A 36 5.54 13.94 -15.37
C PHE A 36 4.23 13.32 -15.87
N ILE A 37 3.08 13.95 -15.59
CA ILE A 37 1.76 13.49 -16.07
C ILE A 37 1.77 13.41 -17.60
N ASN A 38 2.20 14.46 -18.28
CA ASN A 38 2.20 14.51 -19.74
C ASN A 38 3.09 13.45 -20.39
N GLU A 39 4.26 13.18 -19.82
CA GLU A 39 5.17 12.14 -20.31
C GLU A 39 4.58 10.75 -20.10
N LYS A 40 4.18 10.44 -18.86
CA LYS A 40 3.72 9.10 -18.50
C LYS A 40 2.36 8.79 -19.13
N MET A 41 1.50 9.79 -19.32
CA MET A 41 0.20 9.61 -19.96
C MET A 41 0.36 9.19 -21.43
N LYS A 42 1.34 9.73 -22.16
CA LYS A 42 1.62 9.29 -23.55
C LYS A 42 1.99 7.81 -23.61
N ILE A 43 2.85 7.36 -22.69
CA ILE A 43 3.26 5.96 -22.58
C ILE A 43 2.04 5.09 -22.23
N PHE A 44 1.24 5.55 -21.27
CA PHE A 44 0.04 4.85 -20.82
C PHE A 44 -0.98 4.65 -21.94
N ILE A 45 -1.28 5.72 -22.68
CA ILE A 45 -2.18 5.69 -23.84
C ILE A 45 -1.68 4.72 -24.90
N SER A 46 -0.38 4.71 -25.21
CA SER A 46 0.19 3.80 -26.21
C SER A 46 0.12 2.32 -25.81
N THR A 47 -0.04 2.05 -24.51
CA THR A 47 -0.12 0.68 -23.97
C THR A 47 -1.56 0.14 -23.98
N LEU A 48 -2.57 1.01 -24.09
CA LEU A 48 -3.96 0.59 -24.11
C LEU A 48 -4.33 -0.04 -25.46
N LYS A 49 -4.97 -1.21 -25.40
CA LYS A 49 -5.59 -1.85 -26.57
C LYS A 49 -6.97 -1.24 -26.80
N THR A 50 -7.33 -0.98 -28.04
CA THR A 50 -8.58 -0.32 -28.48
C THR A 50 -9.88 -0.97 -28.00
N ASP A 51 -9.85 -2.25 -27.60
CA ASP A 51 -11.05 -3.05 -27.30
C ASP A 51 -11.08 -3.66 -25.89
N SER A 52 -10.17 -3.28 -24.99
CA SER A 52 -10.08 -3.88 -23.66
C SER A 52 -10.27 -2.83 -22.57
N VAL A 53 -11.16 -3.11 -21.61
CA VAL A 53 -11.54 -2.17 -20.54
C VAL A 53 -10.35 -1.80 -19.67
N ILE A 54 -9.34 -2.67 -19.55
CA ILE A 54 -8.06 -2.55 -18.82
C ILE A 54 -7.49 -3.97 -18.74
N ASP A 55 -6.22 -4.17 -19.06
CA ASP A 55 -5.55 -5.46 -18.83
C ASP A 55 -4.47 -5.38 -17.74
N ARG A 56 -3.87 -6.52 -17.41
CA ARG A 56 -2.82 -6.62 -16.39
C ARG A 56 -1.61 -5.72 -16.69
N THR A 57 -1.34 -5.46 -17.97
CA THR A 57 -0.24 -4.60 -18.43
C THR A 57 -0.52 -3.16 -18.06
N CYS A 58 -1.74 -2.68 -18.34
CA CYS A 58 -2.18 -1.33 -18.01
C CYS A 58 -2.16 -1.10 -16.50
N PHE A 59 -2.65 -2.06 -15.71
CA PHE A 59 -2.61 -1.97 -14.25
C PHE A 59 -1.17 -1.91 -13.72
N LYS A 60 -0.28 -2.75 -14.24
CA LYS A 60 1.13 -2.74 -13.84
C LYS A 60 1.79 -1.39 -14.15
N LEU A 61 1.57 -0.86 -15.34
CA LEU A 61 2.12 0.44 -15.74
C LEU A 61 1.57 1.57 -14.85
N PHE A 62 0.27 1.56 -14.55
CA PHE A 62 -0.32 2.49 -13.59
C PHE A 62 0.38 2.39 -12.22
N SER A 63 0.53 1.18 -11.68
CA SER A 63 1.20 0.98 -10.39
C SER A 63 2.65 1.48 -10.38
N GLU A 64 3.38 1.29 -11.47
CA GLU A 64 4.74 1.79 -11.64
C GLU A 64 4.78 3.33 -11.64
N ILE A 65 3.88 3.97 -12.39
CA ILE A 65 3.76 5.43 -12.46
C ILE A 65 3.45 6.03 -11.08
N ILE A 66 2.53 5.44 -10.33
CA ILE A 66 2.20 5.89 -8.97
C ILE A 66 3.39 5.71 -8.00
N ASN A 67 4.15 4.62 -8.11
CA ASN A 67 5.34 4.45 -7.27
C ASN A 67 6.45 5.44 -7.63
N GLU A 68 6.63 5.72 -8.91
CA GLU A 68 7.60 6.69 -9.40
C GLU A 68 7.25 8.10 -8.93
N SER A 69 5.98 8.50 -8.98
CA SER A 69 5.53 9.80 -8.47
C SER A 69 5.78 9.97 -6.97
N ILE A 70 5.64 8.89 -6.19
CA ILE A 70 5.96 8.87 -4.76
C ILE A 70 7.47 9.06 -4.55
N ASN A 71 8.29 8.35 -5.33
CA ASN A 71 9.76 8.39 -5.20
C ASN A 71 10.35 9.73 -5.64
N GLU A 72 9.77 10.37 -6.65
CA GLU A 72 10.20 11.67 -7.16
C GLU A 72 9.71 12.86 -6.32
N ASN A 73 8.91 12.58 -5.28
CA ASN A 73 8.33 13.56 -4.37
C ASN A 73 7.52 14.64 -5.12
N ILE A 74 6.73 14.21 -6.12
CA ILE A 74 5.78 15.04 -6.86
C ILE A 74 4.35 14.82 -6.33
N ASN A 75 3.39 15.63 -6.79
CA ASN A 75 2.00 15.53 -6.33
C ASN A 75 1.32 14.25 -6.87
N THR A 76 1.49 13.16 -6.13
CA THR A 76 0.95 11.83 -6.48
C THR A 76 -0.58 11.80 -6.54
N VAL A 77 -1.27 12.65 -5.77
CA VAL A 77 -2.74 12.75 -5.81
C VAL A 77 -3.17 13.29 -7.18
N ARG A 78 -2.53 14.35 -7.65
CA ARG A 78 -2.79 14.93 -8.96
C ARG A 78 -2.44 13.98 -10.11
N VAL A 79 -1.35 13.21 -9.97
CA VAL A 79 -1.01 12.13 -10.91
C VAL A 79 -2.13 11.09 -10.94
N PHE A 80 -2.58 10.60 -9.78
CA PHE A 80 -3.66 9.64 -9.69
C PHE A 80 -4.95 10.14 -10.34
N ASP A 81 -5.40 11.34 -9.97
CA ASP A 81 -6.65 11.92 -10.47
C ASP A 81 -6.63 12.07 -12.00
N SER A 82 -5.47 12.44 -12.55
CA SER A 82 -5.30 12.58 -14.00
C SER A 82 -5.41 11.23 -14.70
N PHE A 83 -4.75 10.20 -14.17
CA PHE A 83 -4.75 8.85 -14.75
C PHE A 83 -6.10 8.16 -14.57
N ILE A 84 -6.72 8.25 -13.39
CA ILE A 84 -8.01 7.62 -13.15
C ILE A 84 -9.11 8.24 -14.00
N SER A 85 -9.07 9.57 -14.23
CA SER A 85 -10.02 10.25 -15.11
C SER A 85 -9.92 9.74 -16.55
N TYR A 86 -8.69 9.51 -17.03
CA TYR A 86 -8.48 8.95 -18.36
C TYR A 86 -8.98 7.50 -18.44
N ILE A 87 -8.59 6.67 -17.48
CA ILE A 87 -9.00 5.26 -17.38
C ILE A 87 -10.52 5.15 -17.31
N GLU A 88 -11.18 6.01 -16.52
CA GLU A 88 -12.62 6.08 -16.40
C GLU A 88 -13.28 6.41 -17.75
N ALA A 89 -12.75 7.40 -18.47
CA ALA A 89 -13.27 7.79 -19.77
C ALA A 89 -13.15 6.66 -20.81
N ASP A 90 -12.01 5.95 -20.81
CA ASP A 90 -11.79 4.82 -21.71
C ASP A 90 -12.68 3.61 -21.37
N ALA A 91 -12.71 3.21 -20.10
CA ALA A 91 -13.56 2.14 -19.61
C ALA A 91 -15.06 2.42 -19.90
N SER A 92 -15.50 3.67 -19.73
CA SER A 92 -16.87 4.10 -20.05
C SER A 92 -17.20 3.90 -21.54
N LYS A 93 -16.27 4.20 -22.46
CA LYS A 93 -16.46 3.94 -23.91
C LYS A 93 -16.63 2.44 -24.17
N VAL A 94 -15.75 1.62 -23.62
CA VAL A 94 -15.81 0.16 -23.81
C VAL A 94 -17.11 -0.41 -23.23
N ILE A 95 -17.50 -0.03 -22.01
CA ILE A 95 -18.77 -0.41 -21.39
C ILE A 95 -19.95 -0.04 -22.29
N ASN A 96 -19.98 1.18 -22.85
CA ASN A 96 -21.06 1.57 -23.75
C ASN A 96 -21.14 0.69 -25.01
N VAL A 97 -20.00 0.34 -25.60
CA VAL A 97 -19.94 -0.59 -26.75
C VAL A 97 -20.47 -1.98 -26.38
N ILE A 98 -20.11 -2.51 -25.20
CA ILE A 98 -20.61 -3.81 -24.73
C ILE A 98 -22.13 -3.78 -24.59
N PHE A 99 -22.65 -2.76 -23.92
CA PHE A 99 -24.08 -2.63 -23.70
C PHE A 99 -24.84 -2.48 -25.02
N GLN A 100 -24.32 -1.72 -25.98
CA GLN A 100 -24.90 -1.66 -27.33
C GLN A 100 -24.94 -3.04 -28.01
N LYS A 101 -23.85 -3.81 -27.91
CA LYS A 101 -23.81 -5.17 -28.47
C LYS A 101 -24.84 -6.10 -27.82
N ILE A 102 -25.03 -6.01 -26.51
CA ILE A 102 -26.08 -6.75 -25.79
C ILE A 102 -27.45 -6.31 -26.31
N MET A 103 -27.75 -5.01 -26.28
CA MET A 103 -29.06 -4.50 -26.72
C MET A 103 -29.41 -4.87 -28.17
N ASN A 104 -28.42 -4.94 -29.07
CA ASN A 104 -28.64 -5.29 -30.47
C ASN A 104 -28.81 -6.79 -30.72
N LYS A 105 -28.33 -7.64 -29.81
CA LYS A 105 -28.30 -9.11 -29.99
C LYS A 105 -29.23 -9.87 -29.07
N THR A 106 -29.78 -9.21 -28.05
CA THR A 106 -30.79 -9.78 -27.16
C THR A 106 -32.18 -9.38 -27.66
N ALA A 107 -33.07 -10.35 -27.84
CA ALA A 107 -34.42 -10.10 -28.35
C ALA A 107 -35.45 -10.18 -27.22
N TYR A 108 -36.28 -9.15 -27.08
CA TYR A 108 -37.41 -9.15 -26.14
C TYR A 108 -38.57 -10.04 -26.61
N LEU A 109 -38.75 -10.15 -27.92
CA LEU A 109 -39.76 -10.99 -28.56
C LEU A 109 -39.09 -12.16 -29.29
N ASP A 110 -39.72 -13.33 -29.25
CA ASP A 110 -39.33 -14.48 -30.05
C ASP A 110 -39.73 -14.31 -31.53
N CYS A 111 -39.39 -15.30 -32.38
CA CYS A 111 -39.74 -15.26 -33.80
C CYS A 111 -41.24 -15.34 -34.10
N PHE A 112 -42.07 -15.60 -33.09
CA PHE A 112 -43.53 -15.62 -33.16
C PHE A 112 -44.16 -14.36 -32.53
N GLY A 113 -43.35 -13.38 -32.11
CA GLY A 113 -43.82 -12.15 -31.47
C GLY A 113 -44.26 -12.32 -30.01
N LYS A 114 -43.94 -13.45 -29.37
CA LYS A 114 -44.22 -13.67 -27.94
C LYS A 114 -43.06 -13.14 -27.09
N VAL A 115 -43.41 -12.64 -25.91
CA VAL A 115 -42.44 -12.20 -24.91
C VAL A 115 -41.56 -13.36 -24.49
N VAL A 116 -40.25 -13.15 -24.60
CA VAL A 116 -39.24 -14.12 -24.17
C VAL A 116 -39.24 -14.22 -22.63
N SER A 117 -39.06 -15.43 -22.09
CA SER A 117 -39.01 -15.61 -20.64
C SER A 117 -37.78 -14.90 -20.04
N TYR A 118 -37.88 -14.50 -18.77
CA TYR A 118 -36.79 -13.83 -18.07
C TYR A 118 -35.51 -14.67 -18.04
N GLN A 119 -35.65 -15.99 -17.89
CA GLN A 119 -34.53 -16.95 -17.94
C GLN A 119 -33.83 -16.95 -19.30
N ILE A 120 -34.59 -16.96 -20.40
CA ILE A 120 -34.01 -16.93 -21.76
C ILE A 120 -33.32 -15.58 -22.02
N LEU A 121 -33.87 -14.47 -21.51
CA LEU A 121 -33.22 -13.15 -21.60
C LEU A 121 -31.85 -13.15 -20.92
N ILE A 122 -31.75 -13.73 -19.71
CA ILE A 122 -30.47 -13.90 -19.00
C ILE A 122 -29.49 -14.72 -19.84
N GLU A 123 -29.90 -15.90 -20.32
CA GLU A 123 -29.06 -16.80 -21.11
C GLU A 123 -28.55 -16.13 -22.40
N GLN A 124 -29.39 -15.35 -23.07
CA GLN A 124 -28.98 -14.57 -24.25
C GLN A 124 -27.95 -13.49 -23.90
N ILE A 125 -28.13 -12.76 -22.79
CA ILE A 125 -27.16 -11.75 -22.34
C ILE A 125 -25.82 -12.40 -21.99
N GLU A 126 -25.84 -13.53 -21.26
CA GLU A 126 -24.63 -14.29 -20.91
C GLU A 126 -23.90 -14.79 -22.16
N PHE A 127 -24.65 -15.30 -23.14
CA PHE A 127 -24.10 -15.72 -24.43
C PHE A 127 -23.44 -14.56 -25.17
N VAL A 128 -24.11 -13.41 -25.28
CA VAL A 128 -23.54 -12.23 -25.94
C VAL A 128 -22.29 -11.73 -25.22
N CYS A 129 -22.29 -11.72 -23.89
CA CYS A 129 -21.10 -11.38 -23.10
C CYS A 129 -19.94 -12.32 -23.42
N SER A 130 -20.18 -13.63 -23.37
CA SER A 130 -19.18 -14.67 -23.64
C SER A 130 -18.56 -14.56 -25.03
N VAL A 131 -19.39 -14.41 -26.08
CA VAL A 131 -18.93 -14.25 -27.48
C VAL A 131 -18.08 -12.99 -27.67
N ASN A 132 -18.30 -11.97 -26.84
CA ASN A 132 -17.52 -10.72 -26.90
C ASN A 132 -16.39 -10.68 -25.86
N SER A 133 -16.04 -11.79 -25.21
CA SER A 133 -14.97 -11.85 -24.20
C SER A 133 -15.22 -10.96 -22.98
N PHE A 134 -16.48 -10.72 -22.63
CA PHE A 134 -16.89 -10.03 -21.41
C PHE A 134 -17.50 -11.03 -20.42
N LYS A 135 -17.21 -10.82 -19.14
CA LYS A 135 -17.77 -11.62 -18.06
C LYS A 135 -18.33 -10.70 -16.99
N PHE A 136 -19.65 -10.60 -16.95
CA PHE A 136 -20.35 -9.91 -15.89
C PHE A 136 -20.71 -10.86 -14.74
N SER A 137 -20.92 -10.30 -13.56
CA SER A 137 -21.53 -11.04 -12.47
C SER A 137 -23.00 -11.31 -12.79
N HIS A 138 -23.56 -12.37 -12.21
CA HIS A 138 -24.96 -12.72 -12.42
C HIS A 138 -25.90 -11.55 -12.09
N ASN A 139 -25.67 -10.86 -10.96
CA ASN A 139 -26.43 -9.67 -10.59
C ASN A 139 -26.41 -8.56 -11.66
N VAL A 140 -25.27 -8.32 -12.32
CA VAL A 140 -25.22 -7.33 -13.42
C VAL A 140 -26.06 -7.80 -14.61
N VAL A 141 -26.00 -9.09 -14.94
CA VAL A 141 -26.81 -9.68 -16.02
C VAL A 141 -28.30 -9.57 -15.71
N GLU A 142 -28.73 -9.90 -14.49
CA GLU A 142 -30.12 -9.76 -14.05
C GLU A 142 -30.61 -8.31 -14.14
N ASN A 143 -29.78 -7.35 -13.72
CA ASN A 143 -30.13 -5.93 -13.84
C ASN A 143 -30.26 -5.49 -15.31
N ILE A 144 -29.42 -6.01 -16.21
CA ILE A 144 -29.56 -5.76 -17.66
C ILE A 144 -30.86 -6.39 -18.20
N ALA A 145 -31.18 -7.62 -17.80
CA ALA A 145 -32.43 -8.27 -18.18
C ALA A 145 -33.65 -7.47 -17.70
N SER A 146 -33.59 -6.97 -16.46
CA SER A 146 -34.60 -6.10 -15.86
C SER A 146 -34.77 -4.80 -16.67
N TYR A 147 -33.67 -4.16 -17.08
CA TYR A 147 -33.73 -3.00 -17.98
C TYR A 147 -34.46 -3.31 -19.29
N ILE A 148 -34.09 -4.40 -19.97
CA ILE A 148 -34.73 -4.81 -21.23
C ILE A 148 -36.23 -5.04 -21.02
N TRP A 149 -36.60 -5.68 -19.91
CA TRP A 149 -37.99 -5.95 -19.59
C TRP A 149 -38.80 -4.67 -19.32
N PHE A 150 -38.27 -3.77 -18.49
CA PHE A 150 -38.93 -2.50 -18.19
C PHE A 150 -39.04 -1.59 -19.41
N LYS A 151 -37.99 -1.51 -20.24
CA LYS A 151 -38.02 -0.71 -21.47
C LYS A 151 -39.15 -1.09 -22.42
N ASN A 152 -39.53 -2.37 -22.44
CA ASN A 152 -40.54 -2.89 -23.37
C ASN A 152 -41.94 -3.06 -22.76
N ASN A 153 -42.08 -3.06 -21.43
CA ASN A 153 -43.37 -3.32 -20.75
C ASN A 153 -43.83 -2.24 -19.78
N ALA A 154 -42.92 -1.39 -19.28
CA ALA A 154 -43.28 -0.44 -18.25
C ALA A 154 -44.04 0.76 -18.85
N PRO A 155 -44.96 1.37 -18.09
CA PRO A 155 -45.52 2.68 -18.43
C PRO A 155 -44.40 3.69 -18.69
N VAL A 156 -44.63 4.67 -19.58
CA VAL A 156 -43.65 5.69 -20.01
C VAL A 156 -43.05 6.48 -18.83
N GLU A 157 -43.75 6.52 -17.70
CA GLU A 157 -43.31 7.13 -16.43
C GLU A 157 -42.10 6.43 -15.81
N TYR A 158 -41.86 5.16 -16.13
CA TYR A 158 -40.68 4.43 -15.68
C TYR A 158 -39.46 4.85 -16.52
N LYS A 159 -38.53 5.52 -15.84
CA LYS A 159 -37.25 5.99 -16.38
C LYS A 159 -36.27 4.82 -16.59
N ALA A 160 -36.60 3.90 -17.50
CA ALA A 160 -35.75 2.73 -17.81
C ALA A 160 -34.31 3.12 -18.17
N ASP A 161 -34.12 4.26 -18.86
CA ASP A 161 -32.78 4.75 -19.19
C ASP A 161 -31.99 5.25 -17.97
N GLU A 162 -32.66 5.67 -16.88
CA GLU A 162 -31.98 5.94 -15.61
C GLU A 162 -31.47 4.65 -14.97
N LEU A 163 -32.25 3.57 -15.01
CA LEU A 163 -31.80 2.24 -14.56
C LEU A 163 -30.57 1.80 -15.36
N LEU A 164 -30.58 1.96 -16.69
CA LEU A 164 -29.42 1.66 -17.53
C LEU A 164 -28.17 2.44 -17.11
N ASN A 165 -28.33 3.73 -16.80
CA ASN A 165 -27.23 4.57 -16.34
C ASN A 165 -26.70 4.13 -14.97
N VAL A 166 -27.57 3.73 -14.04
CA VAL A 166 -27.16 3.18 -12.74
C VAL A 166 -26.36 1.89 -12.92
N ILE A 167 -26.81 1.00 -13.79
CA ILE A 167 -26.11 -0.26 -14.09
C ILE A 167 -24.72 0.03 -14.67
N LYS A 168 -24.63 0.92 -15.67
CA LYS A 168 -23.34 1.31 -16.29
C LYS A 168 -22.37 1.91 -15.27
N LYS A 169 -22.85 2.79 -14.38
CA LYS A 169 -22.04 3.36 -13.29
C LYS A 169 -21.55 2.30 -12.32
N SER A 170 -22.40 1.35 -11.96
CA SER A 170 -22.03 0.23 -11.09
C SER A 170 -20.91 -0.61 -11.73
N VAL A 171 -21.06 -1.01 -12.99
CA VAL A 171 -20.03 -1.75 -13.74
C VAL A 171 -18.71 -0.97 -13.81
N LEU A 172 -18.78 0.33 -14.13
CA LEU A 172 -17.60 1.21 -14.18
C LEU A 172 -16.89 1.27 -12.82
N HIS A 173 -17.63 1.42 -11.73
CA HIS A 173 -17.06 1.42 -10.38
C HIS A 173 -16.34 0.11 -10.06
N TYR A 174 -16.91 -1.04 -10.41
CA TYR A 174 -16.25 -2.34 -10.23
C TYR A 174 -14.94 -2.43 -11.04
N CYS A 175 -14.91 -1.90 -12.27
CA CYS A 175 -13.70 -1.85 -13.09
C CYS A 175 -12.60 -0.98 -12.49
N LEU A 176 -12.95 0.15 -11.87
CA LEU A 176 -12.00 1.09 -11.27
C LEU A 176 -11.53 0.69 -9.87
N ARG A 177 -12.28 -0.17 -9.18
CA ARG A 177 -11.98 -0.59 -7.79
C ARG A 177 -10.53 -1.07 -7.57
N PRO A 178 -9.92 -1.91 -8.43
CA PRO A 178 -8.54 -2.35 -8.21
C PRO A 178 -7.53 -1.21 -8.15
N TYR A 179 -7.72 -0.16 -8.96
CA TYR A 179 -6.87 1.03 -8.99
C TYR A 179 -6.99 1.84 -7.69
N LEU A 180 -8.23 2.02 -7.24
CA LEU A 180 -8.53 2.72 -5.98
C LEU A 180 -7.96 1.98 -4.77
N GLU A 181 -8.12 0.66 -4.71
CA GLU A 181 -7.57 -0.15 -3.62
C GLU A 181 -6.03 -0.19 -3.64
N TYR A 182 -5.42 -0.23 -4.83
CA TYR A 182 -3.96 -0.15 -4.94
C TYR A 182 -3.43 1.16 -4.37
N ILE A 183 -4.03 2.30 -4.75
CA ILE A 183 -3.49 3.58 -4.30
C ILE A 183 -3.67 3.77 -2.79
N LYS A 184 -4.80 3.32 -2.21
CA LYS A 184 -4.97 3.24 -0.76
C LYS A 184 -3.79 2.50 -0.11
N HIS A 185 -3.49 1.30 -0.60
CA HIS A 185 -2.39 0.50 -0.08
C HIS A 185 -1.02 1.17 -0.25
N ALA A 186 -0.76 1.78 -1.41
CA ALA A 186 0.50 2.47 -1.70
C ALA A 186 0.71 3.66 -0.75
N TYR A 187 -0.32 4.47 -0.52
CA TYR A 187 -0.26 5.59 0.42
C TYR A 187 -0.11 5.15 1.87
N SER A 188 -0.89 4.17 2.33
CA SER A 188 -0.72 3.63 3.69
C SER A 188 0.69 3.10 3.92
N SER A 189 1.27 2.42 2.92
CA SER A 189 2.65 1.93 2.97
C SER A 189 3.68 3.07 2.98
N PHE A 190 3.43 4.14 2.22
CA PHE A 190 4.30 5.32 2.19
C PHE A 190 4.28 6.10 3.50
N ILE A 191 3.10 6.37 4.06
CA ILE A 191 2.94 7.06 5.35
C ILE A 191 3.61 6.26 6.46
N ALA A 192 3.37 4.94 6.54
CA ALA A 192 4.03 4.09 7.53
C ALA A 192 5.57 4.12 7.42
N LYS A 193 6.10 4.15 6.19
CA LYS A 193 7.54 4.30 5.93
C LYS A 193 8.08 5.69 6.29
N ARG A 194 7.31 6.75 6.03
CA ARG A 194 7.68 8.12 6.43
C ARG A 194 7.65 8.29 7.94
N GLN A 195 6.60 7.86 8.63
CA GLN A 195 6.53 7.89 10.09
C GLN A 195 7.69 7.11 10.71
N THR A 196 8.03 5.93 10.20
CA THR A 196 9.23 5.20 10.69
C THR A 196 10.54 5.90 10.38
N MET A 197 10.63 6.69 9.30
CA MET A 197 11.80 7.52 8.99
C MET A 197 11.84 8.82 9.80
N GLU A 198 10.71 9.45 10.09
CA GLU A 198 10.56 10.64 10.93
C GLU A 198 10.84 10.30 12.39
N ILE A 199 10.30 9.19 12.89
CA ILE A 199 10.71 8.62 14.19
C ILE A 199 12.23 8.42 14.18
N LYS A 200 12.82 7.78 13.16
CA LYS A 200 14.29 7.64 13.11
C LYS A 200 15.02 8.99 13.08
N LYS A 201 14.48 10.03 12.43
CA LYS A 201 15.06 11.38 12.39
C LYS A 201 14.90 12.14 13.71
N GLU A 202 13.75 12.04 14.39
CA GLU A 202 13.50 12.64 15.70
C GLU A 202 14.40 12.02 16.78
N TYR A 203 14.66 10.72 16.69
CA TYR A 203 15.68 10.06 17.51
C TYR A 203 17.12 10.44 17.12
N MET A 204 17.33 11.09 15.96
CA MET A 204 18.62 11.65 15.53
C MET A 204 18.76 13.16 15.78
N THR A 205 17.68 13.91 16.01
CA THR A 205 17.70 15.35 16.35
C THR A 205 17.68 15.64 17.85
N ALA A 206 17.65 14.62 18.70
CA ALA A 206 18.12 14.77 20.08
C ALA A 206 19.57 15.30 20.06
N PRO A 207 19.94 16.28 20.91
CA PRO A 207 21.20 17.02 20.78
C PRO A 207 22.36 16.04 20.68
N GLU A 208 23.11 16.14 19.57
CA GLU A 208 24.28 15.32 19.30
C GLU A 208 25.26 15.44 20.46
N THR A 209 25.21 14.46 21.36
CA THR A 209 26.37 14.11 22.16
C THR A 209 27.35 13.48 21.19
N LYS A 210 28.27 14.32 20.68
CA LYS A 210 29.41 13.98 19.80
C LYS A 210 29.82 12.51 19.95
N LYS A 211 29.31 11.64 19.08
CA LYS A 211 29.80 10.25 18.97
C LYS A 211 31.12 10.29 18.23
N GLY A 212 32.20 10.40 19.01
CA GLY A 212 33.56 10.26 18.53
C GLY A 212 33.72 8.93 17.78
N ARG A 213 34.45 8.99 16.65
CA ARG A 213 34.91 7.83 15.87
C ARG A 213 35.28 6.68 16.81
N THR A 214 34.49 5.61 16.77
CA THR A 214 34.72 4.42 17.57
C THR A 214 35.92 3.70 16.95
N SER A 215 37.07 3.67 17.64
CA SER A 215 38.26 3.01 17.09
C SER A 215 37.99 1.54 16.83
N LYS A 216 38.58 0.97 15.78
CA LYS A 216 38.47 -0.45 15.40
C LYS A 216 38.69 -1.41 16.58
N VAL A 217 39.58 -1.03 17.49
CA VAL A 217 39.87 -1.74 18.75
C VAL A 217 38.62 -1.85 19.64
N ARG A 218 37.78 -0.82 19.74
CA ARG A 218 36.58 -0.84 20.59
C ARG A 218 35.47 -1.71 20.01
N ALA A 219 35.40 -1.85 18.68
CA ALA A 219 34.50 -2.80 18.02
C ALA A 219 34.95 -4.25 18.30
N GLU A 220 36.25 -4.55 18.18
CA GLU A 220 36.79 -5.87 18.51
C GLU A 220 36.56 -6.27 19.97
N PHE A 221 36.66 -5.32 20.92
CA PHE A 221 36.31 -5.56 22.33
C PHE A 221 34.82 -5.82 22.53
N TYR A 222 33.96 -5.11 21.80
CA TYR A 222 32.51 -5.32 21.87
C TYR A 222 32.15 -6.73 21.40
N ASP A 223 32.63 -7.13 20.23
CA ASP A 223 32.32 -8.44 19.63
C ASP A 223 32.77 -9.59 20.54
N ARG A 224 33.97 -9.50 21.12
CA ARG A 224 34.47 -10.50 22.08
C ARG A 224 33.64 -10.56 23.35
N VAL A 225 33.24 -9.41 23.90
CA VAL A 225 32.38 -9.37 25.10
C VAL A 225 31.02 -9.98 24.81
N ILE A 226 30.42 -9.67 23.65
CA ILE A 226 29.13 -10.23 23.25
C ILE A 226 29.24 -11.73 23.02
N HIS A 227 30.32 -12.22 22.39
CA HIS A 227 30.55 -13.65 22.21
C HIS A 227 30.59 -14.43 23.52
N ILE A 228 31.41 -13.98 24.49
CA ILE A 228 31.51 -14.60 25.81
C ILE A 228 30.17 -14.50 26.57
N THR A 229 29.49 -13.35 26.44
CA THR A 229 28.17 -13.13 27.06
C THR A 229 27.14 -14.09 26.50
N ALA A 230 27.06 -14.24 25.18
CA ALA A 230 26.15 -15.15 24.50
C ALA A 230 26.35 -16.59 25.00
N LYS A 231 27.60 -17.09 24.98
CA LYS A 231 27.91 -18.44 25.41
C LYS A 231 27.66 -18.69 26.89
N THR A 232 27.94 -17.69 27.73
CA THR A 232 27.71 -17.82 29.18
C THR A 232 26.22 -17.81 29.51
N LEU A 233 25.43 -16.99 28.81
CA LEU A 233 23.97 -16.90 28.99
C LEU A 233 23.19 -18.05 28.35
N GLU A 234 23.72 -18.68 27.28
CA GLU A 234 23.18 -19.94 26.75
C GLU A 234 23.17 -21.03 27.83
N ALA A 235 24.27 -21.18 28.56
CA ALA A 235 24.40 -22.21 29.59
C ALA A 235 23.72 -21.82 30.91
N ARG A 236 23.71 -20.52 31.24
CA ARG A 236 23.22 -20.01 32.53
C ARG A 236 22.42 -18.71 32.33
N PRO A 237 21.18 -18.81 31.82
CA PRO A 237 20.38 -17.64 31.45
C PRO A 237 19.99 -16.77 32.65
N ASN A 238 19.95 -17.32 33.86
CA ASN A 238 19.46 -16.64 35.06
C ASN A 238 20.55 -15.95 35.92
N ILE A 239 21.79 -15.84 35.43
CA ILE A 239 22.85 -15.09 36.13
C ILE A 239 22.58 -13.58 36.11
N SER A 240 22.80 -12.91 37.25
CA SER A 240 22.72 -11.45 37.32
C SER A 240 23.67 -10.77 36.32
N THR A 241 23.13 -9.81 35.56
CA THR A 241 23.89 -8.91 34.67
C THR A 241 25.12 -8.32 35.36
N TYR A 242 24.98 -7.89 36.63
CA TYR A 242 26.07 -7.25 37.36
C TYR A 242 27.14 -8.23 37.83
N SER A 243 26.78 -9.50 38.05
CA SER A 243 27.73 -10.57 38.36
C SER A 243 28.51 -10.98 37.11
N LEU A 244 27.85 -11.06 35.95
CA LEU A 244 28.50 -11.33 34.66
C LEU A 244 29.43 -10.17 34.25
N ALA A 245 28.97 -8.92 34.40
CA ALA A 245 29.80 -7.73 34.15
C ALA A 245 31.04 -7.68 35.06
N ASP A 246 30.89 -8.02 36.35
CA ASP A 246 32.03 -8.09 37.27
C ASP A 246 33.07 -9.12 36.82
N LYS A 247 32.61 -10.31 36.42
CA LYS A 247 33.48 -11.39 35.99
C LYS A 247 34.19 -11.09 34.66
N LEU A 248 33.49 -10.49 33.71
CA LEU A 248 34.07 -10.00 32.45
C LEU A 248 35.08 -8.89 32.70
N SER A 249 34.80 -7.98 33.64
CA SER A 249 35.76 -6.91 33.99
C SER A 249 37.06 -7.48 34.56
N LYS A 250 36.98 -8.56 35.36
CA LYS A 250 38.17 -9.26 35.86
C LYS A 250 38.95 -9.97 34.75
N TYR A 251 38.27 -10.46 33.72
CA TYR A 251 38.90 -11.15 32.59
C TYR A 251 39.58 -10.19 31.61
N PHE A 252 38.90 -9.11 31.20
CA PHE A 252 39.44 -8.11 30.27
C PHE A 252 40.35 -7.06 30.94
N GLY A 253 40.36 -6.99 32.28
CA GLY A 253 41.13 -6.04 33.04
C GLY A 253 40.48 -4.64 33.09
N VAL A 254 41.29 -3.58 32.97
CA VAL A 254 40.86 -2.19 33.24
C VAL A 254 39.85 -1.66 32.22
N ARG A 255 39.75 -2.25 31.02
CA ARG A 255 38.79 -1.84 29.99
C ARG A 255 38.23 -3.06 29.24
N PRO A 256 36.94 -3.05 28.88
CA PRO A 256 35.92 -2.02 29.13
C PRO A 256 35.51 -1.88 30.61
N SER A 257 34.98 -0.73 31.03
CA SER A 257 34.53 -0.53 32.42
C SER A 257 33.36 -1.48 32.75
N ARG A 258 33.24 -1.88 34.02
CA ARG A 258 32.15 -2.75 34.49
C ARG A 258 30.76 -2.23 34.09
N GLU A 259 30.56 -0.90 34.13
CA GLU A 259 29.32 -0.26 33.71
C GLU A 259 29.06 -0.41 32.20
N THR A 260 30.10 -0.24 31.37
CA THR A 260 30.02 -0.46 29.93
C THR A 260 29.64 -1.91 29.63
N LEU A 261 30.27 -2.87 30.33
CA LEU A 261 29.98 -4.29 30.20
C LEU A 261 28.54 -4.61 30.62
N ALA A 262 28.07 -4.05 31.73
CA ALA A 262 26.69 -4.24 32.17
C ALA A 262 25.68 -3.71 31.14
N ASN A 263 25.95 -2.57 30.52
CA ASN A 263 25.09 -2.00 29.48
C ASN A 263 25.06 -2.89 28.22
N TRP A 264 26.20 -3.44 27.81
CA TRP A 264 26.26 -4.36 26.68
C TRP A 264 25.52 -5.67 26.95
N ILE A 265 25.63 -6.23 28.16
CA ILE A 265 24.89 -7.43 28.55
C ILE A 265 23.38 -7.16 28.59
N LYS A 266 22.94 -5.99 29.10
CA LYS A 266 21.52 -5.60 29.12
C LYS A 266 20.97 -5.48 27.70
N ALA A 267 21.71 -4.82 26.81
CA ALA A 267 21.33 -4.71 25.39
C ALA A 267 21.19 -6.11 24.76
N TYR A 268 22.19 -6.98 24.94
CA TYR A 268 22.16 -8.34 24.43
C TYR A 268 20.96 -9.15 24.97
N ARG A 269 20.69 -9.08 26.27
CA ARG A 269 19.53 -9.75 26.89
C ARG A 269 18.21 -9.23 26.33
N SER A 270 18.08 -7.92 26.14
CA SER A 270 16.87 -7.29 25.58
C SER A 270 16.65 -7.70 24.12
N GLU A 271 17.71 -7.71 23.30
CA GLU A 271 17.64 -8.11 21.89
C GLU A 271 17.28 -9.59 21.73
N ASN A 272 17.83 -10.45 22.60
CA ASN A 272 17.65 -11.90 22.52
C ASN A 272 16.54 -12.43 23.45
N LYS A 273 15.76 -11.54 24.08
CA LYS A 273 14.66 -11.89 25.00
C LYS A 273 15.06 -12.87 26.11
N ILE A 274 16.26 -12.69 26.68
CA ILE A 274 16.78 -13.53 27.77
C ILE A 274 16.45 -12.86 29.11
N GLU A 275 15.26 -13.15 29.62
CA GLU A 275 14.80 -12.67 30.93
C GLU A 275 15.55 -13.38 32.06
N ALA A 276 16.18 -12.61 32.95
CA ALA A 276 16.68 -13.12 34.22
C ALA A 276 15.64 -12.79 35.30
N VAL A 277 15.23 -13.78 36.08
CA VAL A 277 14.17 -13.68 37.06
C VAL A 277 14.77 -13.79 38.45
N GLU A 278 14.41 -12.87 39.35
CA GLU A 278 14.85 -12.97 40.73
C GLU A 278 14.17 -14.15 41.45
N PRO A 279 14.92 -14.95 42.24
CA PRO A 279 16.31 -14.75 42.62
C PRO A 279 17.31 -15.23 41.55
N TYR A 280 18.33 -14.41 41.27
CA TYR A 280 19.42 -14.77 40.35
C TYR A 280 20.23 -15.97 40.87
N ASP A 281 20.83 -16.71 39.93
CA ASP A 281 21.76 -17.80 40.25
C ASP A 281 22.96 -17.27 41.04
N LYS A 282 23.10 -17.75 42.28
CA LYS A 282 24.20 -17.38 43.19
C LYS A 282 25.42 -18.29 43.07
N GLU A 283 25.34 -19.32 42.24
CA GLU A 283 26.43 -20.27 42.05
C GLU A 283 27.65 -19.63 41.37
N LYS A 284 28.86 -20.04 41.79
CA LYS A 284 30.09 -19.68 41.09
C LYS A 284 30.04 -20.26 39.67
N PHE A 285 29.95 -19.40 38.67
CA PHE A 285 29.99 -19.78 37.25
C PHE A 285 31.35 -19.46 36.63
N THR A 286 31.70 -20.07 35.51
CA THR A 286 32.85 -19.70 34.67
C THR A 286 32.38 -18.93 33.44
N LEU A 287 33.26 -18.11 32.87
CA LEU A 287 32.98 -17.49 31.57
C LEU A 287 33.15 -18.57 30.49
N LEU A 288 32.19 -18.66 29.58
CA LEU A 288 32.21 -19.59 28.45
C LEU A 288 32.49 -18.85 27.14
N GLY A 289 33.07 -19.52 26.14
CA GLY A 289 33.45 -18.88 24.87
C GLY A 289 34.73 -18.05 24.98
N ILE A 290 35.60 -18.37 25.95
CA ILE A 290 36.98 -17.90 25.94
C ILE A 290 37.76 -18.84 25.01
N ASP A 291 38.11 -18.37 23.82
CA ASP A 291 39.06 -19.05 22.96
C ASP A 291 40.44 -19.04 23.65
N ILE A 292 41.07 -20.21 23.80
CA ILE A 292 42.47 -20.35 24.27
C ILE A 292 43.41 -20.09 23.09
#